data_AF-A0A1A0HGA7-F1
#
_entry.id   AF-A0A1A0HGA7-F1
#
_cell.length_a   1.000
_cell.length_b   1.000
_cell.length_c   1.000
_cell.angle_alpha   90.00
_cell.angle_beta   90.00
_cell.angle_gamma   90.00
#
_symmetry.space_group_name_H-M   'P 1'
#
loop_
_entity.id
_entity.type
_entity.pdbx_description
1 polymer ?
#
loop_
_entity_poly.entity_id
_entity_poly.type
_entity_poly.pdbx_seq_one_letter_code
_entity_poly.pdbx_strand_id
1 'polypeptide(L)'
;FNKVQLTVTGDALVPESALVVCNHQSLADYFFMTLLAERCPGGLVPQVSFFTWYSVWRVPTVRTLLNVVLCDENWELSSLLCRSAFSPVRASEAPQWVVLFPEVNIWTPSAAYQQRLQAKKYCLPYYDHTLYPRYPGLLNAVGTLGNRTNIKFARVYNLTILYHSRKPPSLLQLFASTEKIAVTIDVRAMRLSSIPHRKAKLERWLEKTWLDKDRQL
;
A
#
# COMPACT_ATOMS: atom_id res chain seq x y z
N PHE A 1 -3.46 7.12 -20.50
CA PHE A 1 -4.48 7.31 -19.46
C PHE A 1 -5.25 8.59 -19.73
N ASN A 2 -6.28 8.54 -20.56
CA ASN A 2 -6.95 9.76 -21.02
C ASN A 2 -7.90 10.25 -19.92
N LYS A 3 -7.78 11.53 -19.52
CA LYS A 3 -8.60 12.20 -18.49
C LYS A 3 -8.42 11.74 -17.02
N VAL A 4 -7.32 11.06 -16.68
CA VAL A 4 -6.91 10.92 -15.28
C VAL A 4 -6.27 12.22 -14.78
N GLN A 5 -6.86 12.88 -13.79
CA GLN A 5 -6.23 13.97 -13.05
C GLN A 5 -5.71 13.43 -11.71
N LEU A 6 -4.41 13.15 -11.66
CA LEU A 6 -3.69 12.85 -10.42
C LEU A 6 -3.10 14.14 -9.82
N THR A 7 -3.63 14.52 -8.66
CA THR A 7 -3.12 15.56 -7.75
C THR A 7 -2.31 14.91 -6.63
N VAL A 8 -1.24 15.55 -6.18
CA VAL A 8 -0.40 15.06 -5.06
C VAL A 8 -0.34 16.15 -3.99
N THR A 9 -0.54 15.79 -2.72
CA THR A 9 -0.49 16.70 -1.56
C THR A 9 0.43 16.16 -0.47
N GLY A 10 0.74 16.99 0.53
CA GLY A 10 1.61 16.60 1.64
C GLY A 10 3.10 16.74 1.31
N ASP A 11 3.90 15.78 1.75
CA ASP A 11 5.36 15.79 1.64
C ASP A 11 5.87 15.58 0.20
N ALA A 12 7.01 16.19 -0.10
CA ALA A 12 7.68 16.05 -1.39
C ALA A 12 8.18 14.61 -1.64
N LEU A 13 7.90 14.10 -2.84
CA LEU A 13 8.50 12.86 -3.34
C LEU A 13 9.99 13.08 -3.65
N VAL A 14 10.80 12.05 -3.39
CA VAL A 14 12.21 11.97 -3.81
C VAL A 14 12.48 10.63 -4.52
N PRO A 15 13.41 10.59 -5.48
CA PRO A 15 13.77 9.39 -6.24
C PRO A 15 14.64 8.39 -5.43
N GLU A 16 14.30 8.18 -4.16
CA GLU A 16 14.94 7.21 -3.27
C GLU A 16 14.14 5.89 -3.22
N SER A 17 14.79 4.81 -2.75
CA SER A 17 14.07 3.58 -2.43
C SER A 17 13.25 3.74 -1.16
N ALA A 18 11.98 3.34 -1.22
CA ALA A 18 11.02 3.55 -0.15
C ALA A 18 10.10 2.35 0.06
N LEU A 19 9.69 2.15 1.31
CA LEU A 19 8.52 1.35 1.65
C LEU A 19 7.28 2.23 1.49
N VAL A 20 6.24 1.75 0.81
CA VAL A 20 5.01 2.51 0.53
C VAL A 20 3.85 1.77 1.19
N VAL A 21 3.01 2.50 1.92
CA VAL A 21 1.93 1.94 2.74
C VAL A 21 0.64 2.71 2.48
N CYS A 22 -0.34 2.07 1.82
CA CYS A 22 -1.51 2.75 1.26
C CYS A 22 -2.83 2.13 1.74
N ASN A 23 -3.93 2.90 1.71
CA ASN A 23 -5.29 2.34 1.73
C ASN A 23 -5.60 1.59 0.41
N HIS A 24 -6.58 0.67 0.43
CA HIS A 24 -6.97 -0.12 -0.74
C HIS A 24 -8.49 -0.08 -1.02
N GLN A 25 -8.87 0.70 -2.02
CA GLN A 25 -10.27 0.92 -2.40
C GLN A 25 -10.57 0.52 -3.87
N SER A 26 -9.56 0.22 -4.69
CA SER A 26 -9.76 -0.34 -6.03
C SER A 26 -8.54 -1.09 -6.57
N LEU A 27 -8.76 -2.02 -7.52
CA LEU A 27 -7.69 -2.51 -8.40
C LEU A 27 -7.01 -1.38 -9.21
N ALA A 28 -7.64 -0.21 -9.34
CA ALA A 28 -7.02 0.98 -9.92
C ALA A 28 -5.86 1.53 -9.06
N ASP A 29 -5.82 1.28 -7.75
CA ASP A 29 -4.77 1.76 -6.83
C ASP A 29 -3.36 1.33 -7.29
N TYR A 30 -3.24 0.11 -7.83
CA TYR A 30 -1.99 -0.41 -8.41
C TYR A 30 -1.44 0.49 -9.53
N PHE A 31 -2.31 1.06 -10.37
CA PHE A 31 -1.93 1.97 -11.45
C PHE A 31 -1.72 3.41 -10.96
N PHE A 32 -2.42 3.84 -9.90
CA PHE A 32 -2.14 5.13 -9.27
C PHE A 32 -0.77 5.15 -8.58
N MET A 33 -0.28 4.01 -8.06
CA MET A 33 1.09 3.90 -7.54
C MET A 33 2.16 4.07 -8.64
N THR A 34 1.97 3.49 -9.84
CA THR A 34 2.90 3.71 -10.95
C THR A 34 2.85 5.15 -11.46
N LEU A 35 1.66 5.73 -11.60
CA LEU A 35 1.48 7.14 -11.97
C LEU A 35 2.05 8.12 -10.92
N LEU A 36 2.10 7.74 -9.64
CA LEU A 36 2.74 8.52 -8.58
C LEU A 36 4.28 8.46 -8.67
N ALA A 37 4.84 7.29 -8.98
CA ALA A 37 6.28 7.14 -9.17
C ALA A 37 6.78 7.99 -10.36
N GLU A 38 6.00 8.09 -11.43
CA GLU A 38 6.24 9.01 -12.56
C GLU A 38 6.24 10.50 -12.18
N ARG A 39 5.72 10.88 -11.00
CA ARG A 39 5.79 12.25 -10.45
C ARG A 39 7.03 12.52 -9.59
N CYS A 40 7.97 11.57 -9.48
CA CYS A 40 9.22 11.82 -8.76
C CYS A 40 10.10 12.86 -9.49
N PRO A 41 10.65 13.86 -8.77
CA PRO A 41 11.55 14.83 -9.36
C PRO A 41 12.92 14.19 -9.70
N GLY A 42 13.63 14.81 -10.65
CA GLY A 42 14.99 14.40 -11.02
C GLY A 42 15.10 13.29 -12.09
N GLY A 43 14.01 12.92 -12.75
CA GLY A 43 14.00 12.01 -13.92
C GLY A 43 14.21 10.52 -13.61
N LEU A 44 14.73 10.17 -12.43
CA LEU A 44 14.81 8.80 -11.94
C LEU A 44 13.46 8.33 -11.39
N VAL A 45 12.65 7.69 -12.24
CA VAL A 45 11.37 7.07 -11.85
C VAL A 45 11.63 5.80 -11.02
N PRO A 46 11.15 5.71 -9.76
CA PRO A 46 11.30 4.50 -8.96
C PRO A 46 10.48 3.33 -9.53
N GLN A 47 11.09 2.13 -9.57
CA GLN A 47 10.39 0.92 -9.99
C GLN A 47 9.42 0.47 -8.90
N VAL A 48 8.12 0.58 -9.16
CA VAL A 48 7.07 0.13 -8.26
C VAL A 48 6.99 -1.40 -8.27
N SER A 49 6.99 -2.00 -7.09
CA SER A 49 6.77 -3.42 -6.86
C SER A 49 5.80 -3.60 -5.69
N PHE A 50 4.80 -4.45 -5.84
CA PHE A 50 3.77 -4.71 -4.83
C PHE A 50 4.15 -5.93 -4.01
N PHE A 51 3.96 -5.88 -2.69
CA PHE A 51 4.15 -6.99 -1.77
C PHE A 51 2.81 -7.45 -1.19
N THR A 52 2.32 -8.58 -1.70
CA THR A 52 1.12 -9.30 -1.26
C THR A 52 1.38 -10.80 -1.36
N TRP A 53 0.73 -11.65 -0.57
CA TRP A 53 0.87 -13.11 -0.65
C TRP A 53 2.32 -13.63 -0.55
N TYR A 54 3.17 -12.93 0.22
CA TYR A 54 4.62 -13.16 0.33
C TYR A 54 5.40 -13.14 -1.00
N SER A 55 4.80 -12.58 -2.05
CA SER A 55 5.39 -12.38 -3.37
C SER A 55 5.66 -10.89 -3.61
N VAL A 56 6.75 -10.58 -4.31
CA VAL A 56 7.02 -9.23 -4.83
C VAL A 56 6.88 -9.24 -6.34
N TRP A 57 5.94 -8.45 -6.86
CA TRP A 57 5.62 -8.40 -8.29
C TRP A 57 5.45 -6.97 -8.79
N ARG A 58 5.82 -6.69 -10.05
CA ARG A 58 5.82 -5.33 -10.62
C ARG A 58 4.58 -4.99 -11.43
N VAL A 59 4.19 -5.90 -12.33
CA VAL A 59 3.04 -5.71 -13.23
C VAL A 59 1.88 -6.57 -12.76
N PRO A 60 0.66 -6.03 -12.60
CA PRO A 60 -0.51 -6.83 -12.25
C PRO A 60 -0.91 -7.74 -13.41
N THR A 61 -0.57 -9.02 -13.31
CA THR A 61 -1.10 -10.08 -14.18
C THR A 61 -2.56 -10.37 -13.84
N VAL A 62 -3.33 -10.94 -14.78
CA VAL A 62 -4.70 -11.42 -14.53
C VAL A 62 -4.74 -12.39 -13.34
N ARG A 63 -3.74 -13.29 -13.21
CA ARG A 63 -3.64 -14.22 -12.08
C ARG A 63 -3.45 -13.51 -10.73
N THR A 64 -2.57 -12.52 -10.65
CA THR A 64 -2.37 -11.74 -9.41
C THR A 64 -3.60 -10.90 -9.06
N LEU A 65 -4.29 -10.33 -10.06
CA LEU A 65 -5.55 -9.59 -9.84
C LEU A 65 -6.67 -10.51 -9.35
N LEU A 66 -6.80 -11.72 -9.91
CA LEU A 66 -7.75 -12.73 -9.42
C LEU A 66 -7.42 -13.18 -7.99
N ASN A 67 -6.16 -13.43 -7.65
CA ASN A 67 -5.77 -13.78 -6.28
C ASN A 67 -6.14 -12.67 -5.26
N VAL A 68 -5.97 -11.39 -5.61
CA VAL A 68 -6.35 -10.25 -4.76
C VAL A 68 -7.88 -10.14 -4.54
N VAL A 69 -8.68 -10.70 -5.44
CA VAL A 69 -10.16 -10.71 -5.33
C VAL A 69 -10.70 -11.98 -4.67
N LEU A 70 -10.02 -13.12 -4.81
CA LEU A 70 -10.55 -14.45 -4.48
C LEU A 70 -9.96 -15.11 -3.23
N CYS A 71 -8.82 -14.64 -2.72
CA CYS A 71 -8.12 -15.29 -1.61
C CYS A 71 -8.15 -14.41 -0.34
N ASP A 72 -8.24 -15.02 0.85
CA ASP A 72 -8.22 -14.31 2.15
C ASP A 72 -6.96 -14.66 2.97
N GLU A 73 -6.19 -13.66 3.41
CA GLU A 73 -4.87 -13.85 4.01
C GLU A 73 -4.90 -14.28 5.49
N ASN A 74 -5.06 -15.59 5.72
CA ASN A 74 -4.68 -16.26 6.98
C ASN A 74 -3.40 -17.09 6.75
N TRP A 75 -2.24 -16.44 6.73
CA TRP A 75 -0.94 -17.11 6.62
C TRP A 75 0.14 -16.46 7.50
N GLU A 76 0.93 -17.30 8.17
CA GLU A 76 2.21 -16.92 8.80
C GLU A 76 3.30 -17.80 8.18
N LEU A 77 4.29 -17.20 7.48
CA LEU A 77 5.40 -17.90 6.83
C LEU A 77 6.76 -17.47 7.40
N SER A 78 7.78 -18.27 7.13
CA SER A 78 9.12 -18.09 7.68
C SER A 78 9.86 -16.85 7.13
N SER A 79 10.72 -16.28 7.99
CA SER A 79 11.54 -15.11 7.64
C SER A 79 12.57 -15.35 6.53
N LEU A 80 12.75 -16.60 6.07
CA LEU A 80 13.59 -16.96 4.93
C LEU A 80 12.89 -16.64 3.60
N LEU A 81 11.61 -17.00 3.46
CA LEU A 81 10.84 -16.75 2.24
C LEU A 81 10.66 -15.24 2.00
N CYS A 82 10.44 -14.49 3.07
CA CYS A 82 10.42 -13.02 3.03
C CYS A 82 11.74 -12.40 2.49
N ARG A 83 12.91 -12.91 2.90
CA ARG A 83 14.21 -12.45 2.37
C ARG A 83 14.38 -12.77 0.89
N SER A 84 13.87 -13.92 0.44
CA SER A 84 13.87 -14.30 -0.98
C SER A 84 13.02 -13.35 -1.82
N ALA A 85 11.78 -13.09 -1.37
CA ALA A 85 10.84 -12.20 -2.03
C ALA A 85 11.40 -10.77 -2.22
N PHE A 86 12.09 -10.21 -1.21
CA PHE A 86 12.74 -8.90 -1.31
C PHE A 86 14.12 -8.92 -1.98
N SER A 87 14.65 -10.07 -2.40
CA SER A 87 15.99 -10.17 -3.01
C SER A 87 16.14 -9.34 -4.31
N PRO A 88 15.22 -9.43 -5.31
CA PRO A 88 15.36 -8.67 -6.57
C PRO A 88 15.27 -7.15 -6.37
N VAL A 89 14.55 -6.71 -5.34
CA VAL A 89 14.38 -5.30 -4.96
C VAL A 89 15.67 -4.76 -4.33
N ARG A 90 16.29 -5.56 -3.45
CA ARG A 90 17.53 -5.23 -2.75
C ARG A 90 18.75 -5.25 -3.66
N ALA A 91 18.77 -6.13 -4.66
CA ALA A 91 19.87 -6.31 -5.62
C ALA A 91 19.77 -5.45 -6.89
N SER A 92 18.77 -4.57 -7.01
CA SER A 92 18.67 -3.64 -8.14
C SER A 92 19.40 -2.33 -7.83
N GLU A 93 20.09 -1.74 -8.80
CA GLU A 93 20.68 -0.39 -8.66
C GLU A 93 19.61 0.73 -8.72
N ALA A 94 18.52 0.51 -9.47
CA ALA A 94 17.46 1.50 -9.61
C ALA A 94 16.71 1.71 -8.27
N PRO A 95 16.21 2.94 -7.98
CA PRO A 95 15.27 3.17 -6.89
C PRO A 95 14.07 2.23 -7.02
N GLN A 96 13.65 1.61 -5.91
CA GLN A 96 12.50 0.71 -5.87
C GLN A 96 11.51 1.20 -4.82
N TRP A 97 10.23 1.22 -5.18
CA TRP A 97 9.13 1.45 -4.24
C TRP A 97 8.42 0.14 -3.95
N VAL A 98 8.42 -0.29 -2.69
CA VAL A 98 7.75 -1.52 -2.24
C VAL A 98 6.40 -1.15 -1.66
N VAL A 99 5.32 -1.36 -2.43
CA VAL A 99 3.95 -1.01 -2.02
C VAL A 99 3.30 -2.15 -1.25
N LEU A 100 2.76 -1.83 -0.08
CA LEU A 100 1.87 -2.67 0.71
C LEU A 100 0.50 -2.01 0.82
N PHE A 101 -0.52 -2.86 0.79
CA PHE A 101 -1.90 -2.56 1.16
C PHE A 101 -2.23 -3.36 2.43
N PRO A 102 -2.03 -2.82 3.65
CA PRO A 102 -2.29 -3.56 4.89
C PRO A 102 -3.75 -4.02 5.06
N GLU A 103 -4.71 -3.38 4.39
CA GLU A 103 -6.10 -3.85 4.30
C GLU A 103 -6.21 -5.25 3.68
N VAL A 104 -5.24 -5.60 2.82
CA VAL A 104 -5.14 -6.80 1.97
C VAL A 104 -6.25 -6.88 0.92
N ASN A 105 -7.49 -6.92 1.40
CA ASN A 105 -8.68 -6.94 0.58
C ASN A 105 -9.03 -5.51 0.15
N ILE A 106 -9.73 -5.36 -0.96
CA ILE A 106 -10.31 -4.07 -1.37
C ILE A 106 -11.49 -3.73 -0.45
N TRP A 107 -11.55 -2.49 0.02
CA TRP A 107 -12.70 -1.98 0.77
C TRP A 107 -13.99 -2.13 -0.04
N THR A 108 -14.98 -2.77 0.56
CA THR A 108 -16.33 -2.91 0.02
C THR A 108 -17.34 -2.86 1.17
N PRO A 109 -18.59 -2.43 0.95
CA PRO A 109 -19.60 -2.39 2.02
C PRO A 109 -19.85 -3.75 2.70
N SER A 110 -19.70 -4.85 1.95
CA SER A 110 -19.78 -6.22 2.49
C SER A 110 -18.57 -6.58 3.35
N ALA A 111 -17.35 -6.29 2.90
CA ALA A 111 -16.14 -6.52 3.70
C ALA A 111 -16.14 -5.67 4.98
N ALA A 112 -16.47 -4.38 4.87
CA ALA A 112 -16.59 -3.47 6.01
C ALA A 112 -17.68 -3.92 7.00
N TYR A 113 -18.82 -4.43 6.53
CA TYR A 113 -19.85 -5.00 7.40
C TYR A 113 -19.36 -6.25 8.15
N GLN A 114 -18.77 -7.23 7.45
CA GLN A 114 -18.23 -8.44 8.10
C GLN A 114 -17.14 -8.10 9.12
N GLN A 115 -16.29 -7.13 8.79
CA GLN A 115 -15.24 -6.68 9.69
C GLN A 115 -15.76 -5.88 10.88
N ARG A 116 -16.82 -5.06 10.72
CA ARG A 116 -17.51 -4.42 11.86
C ARG A 116 -18.10 -5.46 12.84
N LEU A 117 -18.60 -6.59 12.35
CA LEU A 117 -19.03 -7.71 13.22
C LEU A 117 -17.85 -8.32 13.98
N GLN A 118 -16.70 -8.52 13.32
CA GLN A 118 -15.48 -9.01 13.97
C GLN A 118 -14.94 -7.99 15.00
N ALA A 119 -14.87 -6.71 14.65
CA ALA A 119 -14.40 -5.65 15.55
C ALA A 119 -15.27 -5.56 16.82
N LYS A 120 -16.60 -5.66 16.68
CA LYS A 120 -17.54 -5.74 17.81
C LYS A 120 -17.31 -6.98 18.69
N LYS A 121 -16.95 -8.13 18.09
CA LYS A 121 -16.68 -9.38 18.82
C LYS A 121 -15.35 -9.37 19.58
N TYR A 122 -14.33 -8.67 19.04
CA TYR A 122 -12.96 -8.68 19.57
C TYR A 122 -12.52 -7.33 20.18
N CYS A 123 -13.46 -6.40 20.38
CA CYS A 123 -13.22 -5.04 20.93
C CYS A 123 -12.13 -4.25 20.17
N LEU A 124 -12.05 -4.42 18.85
CA LEU A 124 -11.11 -3.71 17.99
C LEU A 124 -11.65 -2.31 17.59
N PRO A 125 -10.79 -1.38 17.16
CA PRO A 125 -11.22 -0.12 16.58
C PRO A 125 -12.16 -0.32 15.37
N TYR A 126 -13.10 0.61 15.21
CA TYR A 126 -13.95 0.70 14.04
C TYR A 126 -13.33 1.63 12.99
N TYR A 127 -13.61 1.32 11.73
CA TYR A 127 -13.24 2.07 10.55
C TYR A 127 -14.47 2.17 9.63
N ASP A 128 -14.60 3.29 8.93
CA ASP A 128 -15.76 3.60 8.10
C ASP A 128 -15.43 3.60 6.60
N HIS A 129 -14.22 4.01 6.23
CA HIS A 129 -13.77 4.21 4.83
C HIS A 129 -12.57 3.32 4.44
N THR A 130 -11.97 2.65 5.42
CA THR A 130 -10.88 1.66 5.29
C THR A 130 -11.25 0.38 6.02
N LEU A 131 -10.52 -0.70 5.72
CA LEU A 131 -10.54 -1.94 6.48
C LEU A 131 -9.46 -1.92 7.59
N TYR A 132 -9.69 -2.64 8.68
CA TYR A 132 -8.71 -2.92 9.73
C TYR A 132 -7.41 -3.48 9.10
N PRO A 133 -6.24 -2.90 9.39
CA PRO A 133 -4.98 -3.26 8.73
C PRO A 133 -4.33 -4.52 9.32
N ARG A 134 -3.99 -5.48 8.47
CA ARG A 134 -3.21 -6.68 8.83
C ARG A 134 -1.73 -6.32 8.98
N TYR A 135 -1.22 -6.45 10.20
CA TYR A 135 0.17 -6.21 10.56
C TYR A 135 1.24 -7.16 9.96
N PRO A 136 0.98 -8.45 9.60
CA PRO A 136 2.06 -9.40 9.29
C PRO A 136 2.94 -9.00 8.09
N GLY A 137 2.32 -8.52 7.00
CA GLY A 137 3.05 -8.08 5.81
C GLY A 137 3.98 -6.90 6.09
N LEU A 138 3.49 -5.90 6.84
CA LEU A 138 4.29 -4.73 7.21
C LEU A 138 5.43 -5.10 8.17
N LEU A 139 5.18 -5.97 9.15
CA LEU A 139 6.21 -6.44 10.09
C LEU A 139 7.39 -7.10 9.35
N ASN A 140 7.06 -7.93 8.35
CA ASN A 140 8.03 -8.64 7.52
C ASN A 140 8.79 -7.72 6.55
N ALA A 141 8.11 -6.74 5.94
CA ALA A 141 8.75 -5.71 5.12
C ALA A 141 9.69 -4.82 5.93
N VAL A 142 9.24 -4.29 7.08
CA VAL A 142 10.06 -3.45 7.99
C VAL A 142 11.24 -4.23 8.54
N GLY A 143 11.06 -5.50 8.92
CA GLY A 143 12.14 -6.37 9.41
C GLY A 143 13.19 -6.73 8.36
N THR A 144 12.80 -6.85 7.08
CA THR A 144 13.72 -7.24 5.99
C THR A 144 14.37 -6.04 5.32
N LEU A 145 13.62 -4.97 5.09
CA LEU A 145 14.11 -3.76 4.41
C LEU A 145 14.85 -2.85 5.39
N GLY A 146 14.36 -2.67 6.62
CA GLY A 146 14.97 -1.85 7.67
C GLY A 146 16.11 -2.52 8.45
N ASN A 147 16.71 -3.58 7.90
CA ASN A 147 17.90 -4.20 8.49
C ASN A 147 19.11 -3.27 8.34
N ARG A 148 19.98 -3.17 9.35
CA ARG A 148 21.16 -2.27 9.35
C ARG A 148 22.14 -2.52 8.19
N THR A 149 22.13 -3.70 7.60
CA THR A 149 22.93 -4.05 6.41
C THR A 149 22.29 -3.61 5.08
N ASN A 150 21.12 -2.96 5.10
CA ASN A 150 20.35 -2.55 3.92
C ASN A 150 20.05 -1.05 3.95
N ILE A 151 21.08 -0.22 3.75
CA ILE A 151 20.96 1.25 3.75
C ILE A 151 20.07 1.81 2.64
N LYS A 152 19.71 1.00 1.63
CA LYS A 152 18.90 1.42 0.46
C LYS A 152 17.50 1.90 0.84
N PHE A 153 16.92 1.39 1.93
CA PHE A 153 15.55 1.69 2.35
C PHE A 153 15.51 2.60 3.58
N ALA A 154 15.80 3.89 3.38
CA ALA A 154 15.76 4.88 4.46
C ALA A 154 14.34 5.42 4.76
N ARG A 155 13.41 5.35 3.79
CA ARG A 155 12.15 6.11 3.77
C ARG A 155 10.90 5.23 3.76
N VAL A 156 9.83 5.75 4.34
CA VAL A 156 8.47 5.23 4.23
C VAL A 156 7.54 6.34 3.73
N TYR A 157 6.74 6.06 2.72
CA TYR A 157 5.61 6.90 2.35
C TYR A 157 4.32 6.25 2.86
N ASN A 158 3.69 6.86 3.87
CA ASN A 158 2.30 6.55 4.21
C ASN A 158 1.42 7.38 3.28
N LEU A 159 0.69 6.70 2.41
CA LEU A 159 -0.14 7.32 1.37
C LEU A 159 -1.61 7.17 1.68
N THR A 160 -2.39 8.20 1.37
CA THR A 160 -3.85 8.16 1.35
C THR A 160 -4.32 8.49 -0.07
N ILE A 161 -4.92 7.53 -0.78
CA ILE A 161 -5.63 7.78 -2.04
C ILE A 161 -7.05 8.26 -1.70
N LEU A 162 -7.38 9.49 -2.11
CA LEU A 162 -8.72 10.07 -2.02
C LEU A 162 -9.36 10.11 -3.41
N TYR A 163 -10.52 9.47 -3.55
CA TYR A 163 -11.32 9.46 -4.78
C TYR A 163 -12.37 10.57 -4.75
N HIS A 164 -12.33 11.49 -5.72
CA HIS A 164 -13.33 12.57 -5.85
C HIS A 164 -14.64 12.11 -6.51
N SER A 165 -14.71 10.84 -6.91
CA SER A 165 -15.91 10.18 -7.43
C SER A 165 -16.64 9.41 -6.31
N ARG A 166 -17.97 9.39 -6.34
CA ARG A 166 -18.83 8.71 -5.33
C ARG A 166 -18.51 7.22 -5.10
N LYS A 167 -17.78 6.60 -6.02
CA LYS A 167 -17.14 5.29 -5.85
C LYS A 167 -15.73 5.34 -6.47
N PRO A 168 -14.77 4.56 -5.96
CA PRO A 168 -13.52 4.27 -6.67
C PRO A 168 -13.79 3.70 -8.09
N PRO A 169 -12.99 4.05 -9.10
CA PRO A 169 -13.15 3.56 -10.47
C PRO A 169 -12.68 2.11 -10.59
N SER A 170 -13.41 1.30 -11.35
CA SER A 170 -12.94 -0.02 -11.81
C SER A 170 -11.80 0.10 -12.83
N LEU A 171 -11.08 -0.99 -13.08
CA LEU A 171 -10.07 -1.04 -14.16
C LEU A 171 -10.67 -0.70 -15.53
N LEU A 172 -11.88 -1.20 -15.82
CA LEU A 172 -12.57 -0.89 -17.08
C LEU A 172 -12.84 0.62 -17.20
N GLN A 173 -13.23 1.29 -16.12
CA GLN A 173 -13.38 2.75 -16.12
C GLN A 173 -12.03 3.46 -16.28
N LEU A 174 -10.96 3.00 -15.61
CA LEU A 174 -9.62 3.58 -15.71
C LEU A 174 -9.05 3.56 -17.14
N PHE A 175 -9.35 2.52 -17.91
CA PHE A 175 -8.81 2.33 -19.27
C PHE A 175 -9.76 2.73 -20.40
N ALA A 176 -11.08 2.62 -20.22
CA ALA A 176 -12.06 2.79 -21.29
C ALA A 176 -13.13 3.88 -21.01
N SER A 177 -13.17 4.51 -19.83
CA SER A 177 -14.12 5.61 -19.61
C SER A 177 -13.72 6.88 -20.36
N THR A 178 -14.72 7.62 -20.82
CA THR A 178 -14.56 8.98 -21.35
C THR A 178 -14.84 10.06 -20.28
N GLU A 179 -15.17 9.66 -19.06
CA GLU A 179 -15.34 10.54 -17.90
C GLU A 179 -13.99 10.99 -17.32
N LYS A 180 -14.01 12.03 -16.48
CA LYS A 180 -12.81 12.54 -15.80
C LYS A 180 -12.61 11.82 -14.47
N ILE A 181 -11.51 11.09 -14.33
CA ILE A 181 -11.15 10.41 -13.08
C ILE A 181 -10.20 11.33 -12.31
N ALA A 182 -10.72 11.98 -11.27
CA ALA A 182 -9.94 12.86 -10.38
C ALA A 182 -9.57 12.13 -9.08
N VAL A 183 -8.28 12.13 -8.75
CA VAL A 183 -7.71 11.46 -7.56
C VAL A 183 -6.70 12.40 -6.90
N THR A 184 -6.76 12.53 -5.59
CA THR A 184 -5.67 13.10 -4.79
C THR A 184 -4.91 11.97 -4.09
N ILE A 185 -3.59 12.01 -4.09
CA ILE A 185 -2.78 11.21 -3.17
C ILE A 185 -2.11 12.14 -2.17
N ASP A 186 -2.45 11.97 -0.89
CA ASP A 186 -1.76 12.62 0.21
C ASP A 186 -0.53 11.79 0.60
N VAL A 187 0.63 12.45 0.65
CA VAL A 187 1.93 11.85 0.93
C VAL A 187 2.38 12.26 2.32
N ARG A 188 2.64 11.28 3.19
CA ARG A 188 3.27 11.51 4.51
C ARG A 188 4.57 10.73 4.59
N ALA A 189 5.69 11.43 4.53
CA ALA A 189 7.02 10.87 4.47
C ALA A 189 7.62 10.68 5.88
N MET A 190 8.10 9.48 6.15
CA MET A 190 8.71 9.08 7.42
C MET A 190 10.04 8.37 7.18
N ARG A 191 10.85 8.22 8.24
CA ARG A 191 12.05 7.38 8.20
C ARG A 191 11.66 5.94 8.52
N LEU A 192 12.23 4.94 7.83
CA LEU A 192 11.96 3.53 8.14
C LEU A 192 12.41 3.17 9.56
N SER A 193 13.45 3.83 10.07
CA SER A 193 13.92 3.72 11.46
C SER A 193 12.99 4.33 12.52
N SER A 194 11.95 5.09 12.14
CA SER A 194 10.89 5.54 13.06
C SER A 194 9.71 4.56 13.16
N ILE A 195 9.67 3.54 12.31
CA ILE A 195 8.63 2.49 12.35
C ILE A 195 9.00 1.43 13.42
N PRO A 196 8.07 1.00 14.30
CA PRO A 196 8.42 0.04 15.34
C PRO A 196 8.71 -1.37 14.80
N HIS A 197 9.91 -1.91 15.07
CA HIS A 197 10.27 -3.28 14.67
C HIS A 197 9.68 -4.40 15.56
N ARG A 198 9.03 -4.10 16.69
CA ARG A 198 8.42 -5.09 17.59
C ARG A 198 6.92 -5.20 17.33
N LYS A 199 6.40 -6.42 17.05
CA LYS A 199 4.98 -6.74 16.75
C LYS A 199 3.97 -5.87 17.52
N ALA A 200 3.92 -5.98 18.85
CA ALA A 200 2.99 -5.24 19.71
C ALA A 200 3.15 -3.69 19.74
N LYS A 201 4.25 -3.14 19.22
CA LYS A 201 4.39 -1.69 18.99
C LYS A 201 4.00 -1.31 17.56
N LEU A 202 4.26 -2.18 16.58
CA LEU A 202 3.89 -1.96 15.18
C LEU A 202 2.37 -2.01 15.00
N GLU A 203 1.70 -2.97 15.65
CA GLU A 203 0.24 -3.12 15.64
C GLU A 203 -0.45 -1.82 16.04
N ARG A 204 -0.13 -1.29 17.24
CA ARG A 204 -0.69 -0.02 17.75
C ARG A 204 -0.34 1.19 16.89
N TRP A 205 0.86 1.21 16.31
CA TRP A 205 1.27 2.26 15.37
C TRP A 205 0.45 2.21 14.08
N LEU A 206 0.19 1.00 13.56
CA LEU A 206 -0.55 0.75 12.33
C LEU A 206 -2.04 1.03 12.52
N GLU A 207 -2.64 0.58 13.63
CA GLU A 207 -4.00 0.93 14.04
C GLU A 207 -4.19 2.45 14.12
N LYS A 208 -3.32 3.17 14.82
CA LYS A 208 -3.40 4.64 14.87
C LYS A 208 -3.25 5.26 13.48
N THR A 209 -2.29 4.78 12.69
CA THR A 209 -2.05 5.28 11.32
C THR A 209 -3.25 5.04 10.40
N TRP A 210 -4.02 3.98 10.62
CA TRP A 210 -5.29 3.74 9.93
C TRP A 210 -6.41 4.63 10.47
N LEU A 211 -6.55 4.81 11.80
CA LEU A 211 -7.55 5.73 12.36
C LEU A 211 -7.36 7.18 11.88
N ASP A 212 -6.12 7.63 11.75
CA ASP A 212 -5.78 8.97 11.24
C ASP A 212 -5.86 9.07 9.69
N LYS A 213 -6.06 7.94 8.99
CA LYS A 213 -6.30 7.85 7.55
C LYS A 213 -7.78 7.69 7.20
N ASP A 214 -8.51 6.90 7.99
CA ASP A 214 -9.94 6.68 7.86
C ASP A 214 -10.74 7.99 8.03
N ARG A 215 -10.29 8.84 8.96
CA ARG A 215 -10.78 10.23 9.17
C ARG A 215 -10.40 11.22 8.07
N GLN A 216 -9.50 10.86 7.15
CA GLN A 216 -9.07 11.70 6.04
C GLN A 216 -9.86 11.41 4.75
N LEU A 217 -10.52 10.26 4.70
CA LEU A 217 -11.34 9.76 3.59
C LEU A 217 -12.82 10.14 3.77
#